data_AF-A0A1Z5KZK3-F1
#
_entry.id   AF-A0A1Z5KZK3-F1
#
_cell.length_a   1.000
_cell.length_b   1.000
_cell.length_c   1.000
_cell.angle_alpha   90.00
_cell.angle_beta   90.00
_cell.angle_gamma   90.00
#
_symmetry.space_group_name_H-M   'P 1'
#
loop_
_entity.id
_entity.type
_entity.pdbx_description
1 polymer ?
#
loop_
_entity_poly.entity_id
_entity_poly.type
_entity_poly.pdbx_seq_one_letter_code
_entity_poly.pdbx_strand_id
1 'polypeptide(L)'
;MTDEQLDVALSKICTKFDKCKYEKLQAAYELLGKTQIAADQLLMHFASAIHNKAFAIVLGYVELCSGHKDANFHKMQYPALCANIQTECFTACLMDLSKALWEVMCSYKAILEWHCSKNVPAVTSEEGDVPNAACQYVQQKLQHGLQRIWQDVQQKVQVYVLACDISSFKFDEFIQILDIVRRLMNIGDEFCQSKSEDLQESLRKLSGNYSTNFECS
;
A
#
# COMPACT_ATOMS: atom_id res chain seq x y z
N MET A 1 17.16 -19.60 12.55
CA MET A 1 15.95 -20.07 13.27
C MET A 1 15.19 -18.96 13.97
N THR A 2 15.69 -18.32 15.05
CA THR A 2 14.91 -17.28 15.76
C THR A 2 14.66 -16.02 14.91
N ASP A 3 15.68 -15.52 14.20
CA ASP A 3 15.54 -14.34 13.33
C ASP A 3 14.56 -14.58 12.16
N GLU A 4 14.54 -15.79 11.57
CA GLU A 4 13.62 -16.15 10.48
C GLU A 4 12.17 -16.21 10.97
N GLN A 5 11.93 -16.69 12.19
CA GLN A 5 10.59 -16.74 12.77
C GLN A 5 10.05 -15.33 13.07
N LEU A 6 10.92 -14.41 13.51
CA LEU A 6 10.56 -13.01 13.70
C LEU A 6 10.22 -12.33 12.37
N ASP A 7 11.00 -12.60 11.32
CA ASP A 7 10.76 -12.07 9.98
C ASP A 7 9.42 -12.56 9.38
N VAL A 8 9.12 -13.86 9.54
CA VAL A 8 7.83 -14.44 9.15
C VAL A 8 6.67 -13.86 9.96
N ALA A 9 6.86 -13.56 11.24
CA ALA A 9 5.85 -12.90 12.05
C ALA A 9 5.62 -11.44 11.61
N LEU A 10 6.69 -10.72 11.28
CA LEU A 10 6.66 -9.33 10.83
C LEU A 10 5.89 -9.19 9.50
N SER A 11 6.14 -10.09 8.53
CA SER A 11 5.41 -10.10 7.25
C SER A 11 3.90 -10.32 7.41
N LYS A 12 3.48 -11.13 8.38
CA LYS A 12 2.04 -11.35 8.67
C LYS A 12 1.35 -10.09 9.18
N ILE A 13 2.04 -9.30 10.01
CA ILE A 13 1.51 -8.03 10.53
C ILE A 13 1.21 -7.03 9.41
N CYS A 14 2.01 -7.02 8.34
CA CYS A 14 1.82 -6.14 7.18
C CYS A 14 0.50 -6.37 6.43
N THR A 15 -0.09 -7.56 6.57
CA THR A 15 -1.35 -7.91 5.89
C THR A 15 -2.59 -7.68 6.75
N LYS A 16 -2.43 -7.76 8.08
CA LYS A 16 -3.48 -7.53 9.07
C LYS A 16 -2.83 -7.21 10.41
N PHE A 17 -2.95 -5.97 10.84
CA PHE A 17 -2.41 -5.55 12.12
C PHE A 17 -3.12 -6.24 13.29
N ASP A 18 -2.32 -6.79 14.21
CA ASP A 18 -2.76 -7.36 15.49
C ASP A 18 -1.87 -6.79 16.59
N LYS A 19 -2.45 -5.93 17.43
CA LYS A 19 -1.73 -5.20 18.47
C LYS A 19 -0.98 -6.13 19.43
N CYS A 20 -1.61 -7.23 19.87
CA CYS A 20 -1.00 -8.14 20.84
C CYS A 20 0.17 -8.91 20.22
N LYS A 21 0.03 -9.35 18.96
CA LYS A 21 1.14 -10.01 18.23
C LYS A 21 2.28 -9.04 17.96
N TYR A 22 1.97 -7.81 17.57
CA TYR A 22 2.96 -6.80 17.29
C TYR A 22 3.73 -6.36 18.54
N GLU A 23 3.06 -6.21 19.69
CA GLU A 23 3.69 -5.92 20.99
C GLU A 23 4.72 -6.98 21.39
N LYS A 24 4.34 -8.26 21.30
CA LYS A 24 5.25 -9.38 21.58
C LYS A 24 6.43 -9.42 20.61
N LEU A 25 6.18 -9.11 19.34
CA LEU A 25 7.20 -9.07 18.30
C LEU A 25 8.22 -7.94 18.56
N GLN A 26 7.74 -6.74 18.89
CA GLN A 26 8.60 -5.60 19.22
C GLN A 26 9.43 -5.87 20.50
N ALA A 27 8.85 -6.47 21.54
CA ALA A 27 9.59 -6.87 22.73
C ALA A 27 10.71 -7.88 22.42
N ALA A 28 10.46 -8.82 21.51
CA ALA A 28 11.50 -9.76 21.05
C ALA A 28 12.64 -9.05 20.29
N TYR A 29 12.32 -8.09 19.42
CA TYR A 29 13.34 -7.28 18.73
C TYR A 29 14.14 -6.39 19.67
N GLU A 30 13.51 -5.85 20.71
CA GLU A 30 14.15 -5.04 21.74
C GLU A 30 15.14 -5.87 22.58
N LEU A 31 14.74 -7.07 23.01
CA LEU A 31 15.64 -8.01 23.72
C LEU A 31 16.86 -8.41 22.88
N LEU A 32 16.74 -8.40 21.56
CA LEU A 32 17.83 -8.67 20.63
C LEU A 32 18.67 -7.43 20.27
N GLY A 33 18.26 -6.23 20.71
CA GLY A 33 18.90 -4.97 20.32
C GLY A 33 18.75 -4.63 18.82
N LYS A 34 17.73 -5.19 18.16
CA LYS A 34 17.54 -5.12 16.68
C LYS A 34 16.38 -4.21 16.27
N THR A 35 15.94 -3.28 17.10
CA THR A 35 14.77 -2.42 16.85
C THR A 35 14.88 -1.60 15.55
N GLN A 36 16.07 -1.11 15.20
CA GLN A 36 16.28 -0.37 13.95
C GLN A 36 16.14 -1.27 12.71
N ILE A 37 16.72 -2.49 12.78
CA ILE A 37 16.63 -3.51 11.72
C ILE A 37 15.17 -3.94 11.53
N ALA A 38 14.42 -4.09 12.63
CA ALA A 38 12.99 -4.40 12.56
C ALA A 38 12.20 -3.31 11.81
N ALA A 39 12.51 -2.04 12.04
CA ALA A 39 11.89 -0.92 11.34
C ALA A 39 12.26 -0.89 9.84
N ASP A 40 13.51 -1.20 9.47
CA ASP A 40 13.93 -1.40 8.07
C ASP A 40 13.16 -2.53 7.39
N GLN A 41 13.14 -3.70 8.04
CA GLN A 41 12.48 -4.89 7.53
C GLN A 41 10.98 -4.66 7.36
N LEU A 42 10.36 -3.90 8.28
CA LEU A 42 8.93 -3.62 8.21
C LEU A 42 8.55 -2.94 6.88
N LEU A 43 9.29 -1.93 6.43
CA LEU A 43 9.02 -1.27 5.14
C LEU A 43 9.18 -2.22 3.95
N MET A 44 10.19 -3.09 3.99
CA MET A 44 10.40 -4.12 2.96
C MET A 44 9.26 -5.15 2.93
N HIS A 45 8.76 -5.55 4.10
CA HIS A 45 7.61 -6.45 4.22
C HIS A 45 6.32 -5.81 3.74
N PHE A 46 6.12 -4.50 3.96
CA PHE A 46 4.99 -3.77 3.40
C PHE A 46 5.03 -3.71 1.88
N ALA A 47 6.17 -3.39 1.28
CA ALA A 47 6.35 -3.42 -0.18
C ALA A 47 6.03 -4.82 -0.76
N SER A 48 6.51 -5.86 -0.08
CA SER A 48 6.23 -7.26 -0.45
C SER A 48 4.75 -7.62 -0.28
N ALA A 49 4.11 -7.18 0.80
CA ALA A 49 2.69 -7.43 1.05
C ALA A 49 1.79 -6.76 0.01
N ILE A 50 2.10 -5.51 -0.37
CA ILE A 50 1.43 -4.79 -1.46
C ILE A 50 1.56 -5.57 -2.75
N HIS A 51 2.78 -5.98 -3.12
CA HIS A 51 3.01 -6.73 -4.34
C HIS A 51 2.26 -8.07 -4.35
N ASN A 52 2.38 -8.85 -3.28
CA ASN A 52 1.78 -10.18 -3.19
C ASN A 52 0.25 -10.13 -3.20
N LYS A 53 -0.36 -9.18 -2.48
CA LYS A 53 -1.83 -8.99 -2.50
C LYS A 53 -2.31 -8.57 -3.89
N ALA A 54 -1.66 -7.57 -4.49
CA ALA A 54 -2.02 -7.11 -5.83
C ALA A 54 -1.91 -8.25 -6.85
N PHE A 55 -0.79 -8.99 -6.80
CA PHE A 55 -0.56 -10.14 -7.67
C PHE A 55 -1.61 -11.23 -7.48
N ALA A 56 -1.92 -11.62 -6.24
CA ALA A 56 -2.87 -12.68 -5.95
C ALA A 56 -4.29 -12.34 -6.42
N ILE A 57 -4.72 -11.08 -6.28
CA ILE A 57 -6.04 -10.62 -6.74
C ILE A 57 -6.11 -10.67 -8.25
N VAL A 58 -5.15 -10.05 -8.95
CA VAL A 58 -5.13 -10.02 -10.42
C VAL A 58 -5.05 -11.44 -10.98
N LEU A 59 -4.15 -12.28 -10.43
CA LEU A 59 -4.04 -13.69 -10.81
C LEU A 59 -5.38 -14.42 -10.63
N GLY A 60 -6.04 -14.28 -9.48
CA GLY A 60 -7.32 -14.91 -9.21
C GLY A 60 -8.39 -14.51 -10.23
N TYR A 61 -8.46 -13.22 -10.60
CA TYR A 61 -9.36 -12.76 -11.65
C TYR A 61 -8.98 -13.28 -13.04
N VAL A 62 -7.69 -13.33 -13.39
CA VAL A 62 -7.24 -13.94 -14.65
C VAL A 62 -7.67 -15.40 -14.72
N GLU A 63 -7.45 -16.18 -13.67
CA GLU A 63 -7.82 -17.61 -13.61
C GLU A 63 -9.34 -17.81 -13.68
N LEU A 64 -10.12 -16.95 -13.02
CA LEU A 64 -11.58 -17.01 -13.05
C LEU A 64 -12.14 -16.69 -14.45
N CYS A 65 -11.58 -15.69 -15.14
CA CYS A 65 -12.14 -15.20 -16.41
C CYS A 65 -11.56 -15.94 -17.65
N SER A 66 -10.39 -16.59 -17.55
CA SER A 66 -9.75 -17.27 -18.69
C SER A 66 -10.27 -18.69 -18.97
N GLY A 67 -10.98 -19.33 -18.03
CA GLY A 67 -11.62 -20.65 -18.22
C GLY A 67 -10.68 -21.84 -18.51
N HIS A 68 -9.40 -21.58 -18.77
CA HIS A 68 -8.37 -22.55 -19.14
C HIS A 68 -7.36 -22.74 -18.00
N LYS A 69 -7.27 -23.97 -17.47
CA LYS A 69 -6.37 -24.35 -16.37
C LYS A 69 -4.89 -24.56 -16.78
N ASP A 70 -4.56 -24.45 -18.06
CA ASP A 70 -3.25 -24.85 -18.61
C ASP A 70 -2.25 -23.71 -18.83
N ALA A 71 -2.66 -22.45 -18.66
CA ALA A 71 -1.74 -21.32 -18.74
C ALA A 71 -1.04 -21.12 -17.39
N ASN A 72 0.30 -21.13 -17.39
CA ASN A 72 1.11 -20.98 -16.18
C ASN A 72 1.21 -19.50 -15.75
N PHE A 73 0.07 -18.90 -15.41
CA PHE A 73 -0.04 -17.48 -15.02
C PHE A 73 0.79 -17.15 -13.77
N HIS A 74 1.02 -18.11 -12.88
CA HIS A 74 1.85 -17.93 -11.67
C HIS A 74 3.28 -17.48 -11.95
N LYS A 75 3.83 -17.74 -13.15
CA LYS A 75 5.19 -17.33 -13.53
C LYS A 75 5.24 -15.97 -14.22
N MET A 76 4.08 -15.38 -14.55
CA MET A 76 4.03 -14.09 -15.23
C MET A 76 4.40 -12.95 -14.29
N GLN A 77 4.91 -11.86 -14.84
CA GLN A 77 5.10 -10.63 -14.09
C GLN A 77 3.77 -9.87 -13.95
N TYR A 78 3.67 -9.05 -12.90
CA TYR A 78 2.44 -8.30 -12.61
C TYR A 78 1.88 -7.50 -13.80
N PRO A 79 2.67 -6.74 -14.59
CA PRO A 79 2.11 -6.01 -15.75
C PRO A 79 1.52 -6.95 -16.81
N ALA A 80 2.17 -8.09 -17.05
CA ALA A 80 1.68 -9.08 -18.01
C ALA A 80 0.37 -9.72 -17.51
N LEU A 81 0.25 -9.98 -16.21
CA LEU A 81 -1.02 -10.46 -15.63
C LEU A 81 -2.14 -9.43 -15.79
N CYS A 82 -1.88 -8.15 -15.52
CA CYS A 82 -2.89 -7.10 -15.69
C CYS A 82 -3.43 -7.03 -17.12
N ALA A 83 -2.56 -7.25 -18.12
CA ALA A 83 -2.97 -7.26 -19.54
C ALA A 83 -3.84 -8.47 -19.93
N ASN A 84 -3.93 -9.51 -19.10
CA ASN A 84 -4.78 -10.68 -19.34
C ASN A 84 -6.18 -10.55 -18.67
N ILE A 85 -6.46 -9.45 -17.98
CA ILE A 85 -7.78 -9.22 -17.38
C ILE A 85 -8.78 -8.84 -18.48
N GLN A 86 -9.89 -9.56 -18.54
CA GLN A 86 -10.99 -9.25 -19.44
C GLN A 86 -11.76 -8.01 -18.97
N THR A 87 -12.28 -7.23 -19.92
CA THR A 87 -13.03 -5.98 -19.70
C THR A 87 -14.19 -6.18 -18.71
N GLU A 88 -14.90 -7.29 -18.80
CA GLU A 88 -16.04 -7.65 -17.93
C GLU A 88 -15.65 -7.80 -16.45
N CYS A 89 -14.42 -8.27 -16.20
CA CYS A 89 -13.87 -8.49 -14.87
C CYS A 89 -13.08 -7.28 -14.36
N PHE A 90 -12.75 -6.32 -15.23
CA PHE A 90 -11.79 -5.25 -14.95
C PHE A 90 -12.21 -4.37 -13.77
N THR A 91 -13.47 -3.92 -13.76
CA THR A 91 -13.98 -3.01 -12.73
C THR A 91 -14.08 -3.70 -11.37
N ALA A 92 -14.52 -4.96 -11.35
CA ALA A 92 -14.60 -5.76 -10.12
C ALA A 92 -13.19 -6.02 -9.54
N CYS A 93 -12.24 -6.41 -10.38
CA CYS A 93 -10.85 -6.62 -9.99
C CYS A 93 -10.20 -5.32 -9.49
N LEU A 94 -10.43 -4.19 -10.15
CA LEU A 94 -9.93 -2.88 -9.69
C LEU A 94 -10.47 -2.53 -8.30
N MET A 95 -11.75 -2.79 -8.06
CA MET A 95 -12.39 -2.51 -6.77
C MET A 95 -11.79 -3.36 -5.65
N ASP A 96 -11.63 -4.66 -5.88
CA ASP A 96 -11.07 -5.57 -4.86
C ASP A 96 -9.58 -5.34 -4.64
N LEU A 97 -8.83 -5.05 -5.70
CA LEU A 97 -7.45 -4.59 -5.62
C LEU A 97 -7.34 -3.35 -4.73
N SER A 98 -8.18 -2.35 -4.98
CA SER A 98 -8.18 -1.09 -4.22
C SER A 98 -8.50 -1.32 -2.75
N LYS A 99 -9.50 -2.16 -2.43
CA LYS A 99 -9.84 -2.53 -1.04
C LYS A 99 -8.68 -3.24 -0.35
N ALA A 100 -8.06 -4.21 -1.00
CA ALA A 100 -6.98 -4.98 -0.39
C ALA A 100 -5.73 -4.14 -0.14
N LEU A 101 -5.42 -3.20 -1.03
CA LEU A 101 -4.32 -2.24 -0.83
C LEU A 101 -4.64 -1.25 0.30
N TRP A 102 -5.89 -0.80 0.40
CA TRP A 102 -6.35 0.03 1.52
C TRP A 102 -6.22 -0.67 2.88
N GLU A 103 -6.54 -1.96 2.98
CA GLU A 103 -6.35 -2.73 4.22
C GLU A 103 -4.88 -2.80 4.66
N VAL A 104 -3.95 -2.92 3.70
CA VAL A 104 -2.50 -2.88 3.98
C VAL A 104 -2.09 -1.51 4.49
N MET A 105 -2.56 -0.44 3.85
CA MET A 105 -2.32 0.94 4.30
C MET A 105 -2.86 1.15 5.73
N CYS A 106 -4.08 0.70 6.02
CA CYS A 106 -4.66 0.74 7.37
C CYS A 106 -3.81 -0.01 8.40
N SER A 107 -3.29 -1.19 8.02
CA SER A 107 -2.39 -1.96 8.89
C SER A 107 -1.11 -1.17 9.20
N TYR A 108 -0.55 -0.44 8.22
CA TYR A 108 0.60 0.43 8.45
C TYR A 108 0.29 1.61 9.37
N LYS A 109 -0.85 2.28 9.15
CA LYS A 109 -1.27 3.42 9.98
C LYS A 109 -1.49 3.00 11.44
N ALA A 110 -2.06 1.82 11.67
CA ALA A 110 -2.21 1.27 13.02
C ALA A 110 -0.87 1.02 13.72
N ILE A 111 0.16 0.59 12.98
CA ILE A 111 1.53 0.44 13.52
C ILE A 111 2.11 1.81 13.90
N LEU A 112 1.93 2.82 13.05
CA LEU A 112 2.35 4.19 13.34
C LEU A 112 1.68 4.74 14.61
N GLU A 113 0.36 4.59 14.71
CA GLU A 113 -0.41 5.01 15.88
C GLU A 113 0.05 4.29 17.16
N TRP A 114 0.37 3.00 17.07
CA TRP A 114 0.92 2.24 18.19
C TRP A 114 2.28 2.80 18.66
N HIS A 115 3.19 3.11 17.73
CA HIS A 115 4.49 3.71 18.05
C HIS A 115 4.34 5.13 18.62
N CYS A 116 3.42 5.95 18.09
CA CYS A 116 3.11 7.27 18.63
C CYS A 116 2.56 7.18 20.06
N SER A 117 1.69 6.21 20.35
CA SER A 117 1.09 6.02 21.68
C SER A 117 2.13 5.57 22.72
N LYS A 118 3.16 4.83 22.31
CA LYS A 118 4.30 4.43 23.16
C LYS A 118 5.25 5.58 23.48
N ASN A 119 5.32 6.61 22.62
CA ASN A 119 6.17 7.78 22.80
C ASN A 119 5.56 8.90 23.64
N VAL A 120 4.31 8.75 24.11
CA VAL A 120 3.77 9.67 25.11
C VAL A 120 4.50 9.38 26.42
N PRO A 121 5.29 10.34 26.96
CA PRO A 121 5.92 10.14 28.26
C PRO A 121 4.81 9.89 29.27
N ALA A 122 4.85 8.72 29.92
CA ALA A 122 3.96 8.45 31.04
C ALA A 122 4.17 9.60 32.04
N VAL A 123 3.11 10.34 32.35
CA VAL A 123 3.12 11.55 33.21
C VAL A 123 3.45 11.21 34.68
N THR A 124 4.02 10.04 34.95
CA THR A 124 4.34 9.53 36.27
C THR A 124 5.58 8.66 36.19
N SER A 125 6.76 9.28 36.14
CA SER A 125 8.01 8.73 36.70
C SER A 125 9.03 9.86 36.74
N GLU A 126 9.25 10.39 37.93
CA GLU A 126 10.35 11.29 38.25
C GLU A 126 11.66 10.51 38.19
N GLU A 127 12.18 10.26 36.99
CA GLU A 127 13.57 9.87 36.75
C GLU A 127 13.84 10.12 35.26
N GLY A 128 14.83 10.97 34.97
CA GLY A 128 15.08 11.51 33.64
C GLY A 128 15.47 10.43 32.63
N ASP A 129 14.48 9.85 31.95
CA ASP A 129 14.72 8.99 30.80
C ASP A 129 14.69 9.86 29.54
N VAL A 130 15.89 10.18 29.04
CA VAL A 130 16.07 10.84 27.74
C VAL A 130 15.31 10.00 26.70
N PRO A 131 14.41 10.57 25.88
CA PRO A 131 13.73 9.78 24.85
C PRO A 131 14.79 9.05 24.01
N ASN A 132 14.81 7.73 24.13
CA ASN A 132 15.84 6.87 23.55
C ASN A 132 15.98 7.23 22.06
N ALA A 133 17.18 7.64 21.62
CA ALA A 133 17.43 8.09 20.25
C ALA A 133 16.98 7.03 19.21
N ALA A 134 17.01 5.75 19.58
CA ALA A 134 16.48 4.66 18.78
C ALA A 134 14.96 4.75 18.53
N CYS A 135 14.18 5.22 19.51
CA CYS A 135 12.74 5.37 19.37
C CYS A 135 12.35 6.54 18.46
N GLN A 136 13.05 7.67 18.58
CA GLN A 136 12.87 8.81 17.68
C GLN A 136 13.24 8.44 16.23
N TYR A 137 14.32 7.68 16.05
CA TYR A 137 14.72 7.15 14.74
C TYR A 137 13.62 6.28 14.11
N VAL A 138 13.09 5.32 14.86
CA VAL A 138 12.02 4.42 14.37
C VAL A 138 10.78 5.23 13.99
N GLN A 139 10.37 6.21 14.80
CA GLN A 139 9.21 7.04 14.50
C GLN A 139 9.40 7.88 13.21
N GLN A 140 10.52 8.56 13.06
CA GLN A 140 10.82 9.33 11.84
C GLN A 140 10.85 8.43 10.61
N LYS A 141 11.49 7.27 10.72
CA LYS A 141 11.58 6.30 9.62
C LYS A 141 10.21 5.79 9.17
N LEU A 142 9.34 5.48 10.12
CA LEU A 142 7.99 5.04 9.80
C LEU A 142 7.13 6.19 9.25
N GLN A 143 7.34 7.44 9.70
CA GLN A 143 6.67 8.59 9.10
C GLN A 143 7.07 8.77 7.63
N HIS A 144 8.37 8.72 7.31
CA HIS A 144 8.85 8.73 5.92
C HIS A 144 8.35 7.53 5.10
N GLY A 145 8.12 6.38 5.76
CA GLY A 145 7.58 5.19 5.13
C GLY A 145 6.13 5.33 4.62
N LEU A 146 5.35 6.32 5.10
CA LEU A 146 4.00 6.59 4.58
C LEU A 146 4.02 6.88 3.08
N GLN A 147 4.89 7.81 2.67
CA GLN A 147 4.99 8.21 1.26
C GLN A 147 5.47 7.04 0.39
N ARG A 148 6.41 6.23 0.90
CA ARG A 148 6.90 5.05 0.20
C ARG A 148 5.80 4.01 -0.02
N ILE A 149 5.01 3.72 1.01
CA ILE A 149 3.89 2.77 0.91
C ILE A 149 2.83 3.28 -0.07
N TRP A 150 2.53 4.58 -0.04
CA TRP A 150 1.60 5.16 -0.99
C TRP A 150 2.12 5.08 -2.43
N GLN A 151 3.41 5.37 -2.67
CA GLN A 151 4.03 5.22 -4.00
C GLN A 151 3.93 3.78 -4.52
N ASP A 152 4.17 2.78 -3.66
CA ASP A 152 4.05 1.37 -4.04
C ASP A 152 2.60 1.01 -4.41
N VAL A 153 1.61 1.47 -3.64
CA VAL A 153 0.17 1.30 -3.94
C VAL A 153 -0.20 1.97 -5.26
N GLN A 154 0.18 3.24 -5.42
CA GLN A 154 -0.09 4.03 -6.61
C GLN A 154 0.48 3.35 -7.86
N GLN A 155 1.73 2.87 -7.79
CA GLN A 155 2.37 2.18 -8.91
C GLN A 155 1.61 0.91 -9.31
N LYS A 156 1.13 0.11 -8.35
CA LYS A 156 0.35 -1.11 -8.66
C LYS A 156 -0.97 -0.81 -9.35
N VAL A 157 -1.68 0.21 -8.90
CA VAL A 157 -2.95 0.62 -9.51
C VAL A 157 -2.73 1.28 -10.87
N GLN A 158 -1.70 2.12 -11.01
CA GLN A 158 -1.33 2.73 -12.29
C GLN A 158 -1.02 1.67 -13.34
N VAL A 159 -0.15 0.69 -13.02
CA VAL A 159 0.18 -0.38 -13.95
C VAL A 159 -1.06 -1.19 -14.34
N TYR A 160 -1.97 -1.43 -13.40
CA TYR A 160 -3.21 -2.14 -13.67
C TYR A 160 -4.13 -1.35 -14.62
N VAL A 161 -4.34 -0.06 -14.36
CA VAL A 161 -5.22 0.79 -15.19
C VAL A 161 -4.65 0.98 -16.60
N LEU A 162 -3.33 1.15 -16.73
CA LEU A 162 -2.67 1.32 -18.02
C LEU A 162 -2.56 0.04 -18.85
N ALA A 163 -2.79 -1.14 -18.24
CA ALA A 163 -2.74 -2.41 -18.95
C ALA A 163 -3.99 -2.69 -19.79
N CYS A 164 -5.08 -1.94 -19.59
CA CYS A 164 -6.34 -2.15 -20.27
C CYS A 164 -6.60 -1.07 -21.33
N ASP A 165 -7.13 -1.47 -22.49
CA ASP A 165 -7.61 -0.52 -23.48
C ASP A 165 -8.98 0.03 -23.06
N ILE A 166 -8.95 1.23 -22.51
CA ILE A 166 -10.12 1.93 -21.97
C ILE A 166 -11.12 2.30 -23.08
N SER A 167 -10.69 2.34 -24.35
CA SER A 167 -11.52 2.65 -25.51
C SER A 167 -12.65 1.62 -25.74
N SER A 168 -12.52 0.43 -25.14
CA SER A 168 -13.49 -0.67 -25.24
C SER A 168 -14.67 -0.57 -24.25
N PHE A 169 -14.61 0.31 -23.26
CA PHE A 169 -15.62 0.41 -22.20
C PHE A 169 -16.79 1.31 -22.59
N LYS A 170 -17.97 1.01 -22.02
CA LYS A 170 -19.10 1.93 -22.08
C LYS A 170 -18.85 3.14 -21.20
N PHE A 171 -19.54 4.24 -21.50
CA PHE A 171 -19.42 5.49 -20.74
C PHE A 171 -19.64 5.28 -19.22
N ASP A 172 -20.67 4.54 -18.82
CA ASP A 172 -20.97 4.31 -17.41
C ASP A 172 -19.86 3.53 -16.68
N GLU A 173 -19.25 2.55 -17.35
CA GLU A 173 -18.15 1.75 -16.79
C GLU A 173 -16.89 2.60 -16.65
N PHE A 174 -16.63 3.48 -17.62
CA PHE A 174 -15.52 4.43 -17.56
C PHE A 174 -15.67 5.40 -16.37
N ILE A 175 -16.86 5.96 -16.15
CA ILE A 175 -17.12 6.83 -14.99
C ILE A 175 -16.89 6.06 -13.68
N GLN A 176 -17.35 4.82 -13.60
CA GLN A 176 -17.13 3.98 -12.42
C GLN A 176 -15.63 3.73 -12.13
N ILE A 177 -14.84 3.42 -13.17
CA ILE A 177 -13.39 3.24 -13.06
C ILE A 177 -12.73 4.53 -12.55
N LEU A 178 -13.09 5.69 -13.13
CA LEU A 178 -12.57 6.98 -12.71
C LEU A 178 -12.90 7.29 -11.24
N ASP A 179 -14.11 7.00 -10.80
CA ASP A 179 -14.54 7.25 -9.43
C ASP A 179 -13.79 6.36 -8.42
N ILE A 180 -13.53 5.08 -8.77
CA ILE A 180 -12.71 4.18 -7.94
C ILE A 180 -11.28 4.74 -7.81
N VAL A 181 -10.66 5.12 -8.92
CA VAL A 181 -9.29 5.67 -8.91
C VAL A 181 -9.24 6.98 -8.13
N ARG A 182 -10.18 7.90 -8.37
CA ARG A 182 -10.25 9.18 -7.63
C ARG A 182 -10.45 8.97 -6.14
N ARG A 183 -11.30 8.01 -5.75
CA ARG A 183 -11.50 7.67 -4.33
C ARG A 183 -10.21 7.14 -3.70
N LEU A 184 -9.46 6.30 -4.42
CA LEU A 184 -8.17 5.81 -3.95
C LEU A 184 -7.14 6.95 -3.81
N MET A 185 -7.11 7.91 -4.74
CA MET A 185 -6.24 9.09 -4.63
C MET A 185 -6.55 9.92 -3.38
N ASN A 186 -7.82 10.23 -3.13
CA ASN A 186 -8.23 10.97 -1.92
C ASN A 186 -7.82 10.23 -0.63
N ILE A 187 -7.96 8.90 -0.65
CA ILE A 187 -7.50 8.03 0.43
C ILE A 187 -5.98 8.14 0.63
N GLY A 188 -5.20 8.17 -0.46
CA GLY A 188 -3.75 8.36 -0.43
C GLY A 188 -3.32 9.68 0.19
N ASP A 189 -4.01 10.77 -0.14
CA ASP A 189 -3.77 12.09 0.44
C ASP A 189 -4.04 12.10 1.95
N GLU A 190 -5.18 11.53 2.38
CA GLU A 190 -5.51 11.38 3.81
C GLU A 190 -4.52 10.47 4.54
N PHE A 191 -3.99 9.44 3.86
CA PHE A 191 -3.05 8.49 4.41
C PHE A 191 -1.68 9.13 4.68
N CYS A 192 -1.15 9.90 3.72
CA CYS A 192 0.15 10.55 3.87
C CYS A 192 0.14 11.75 4.83
N GLN A 193 -1.04 12.30 5.19
CA GLN A 193 -1.23 13.50 6.02
C GLN A 193 -0.47 14.77 5.54
N SER A 194 0.22 14.69 4.40
CA SER A 194 0.68 15.83 3.63
C SER A 194 -0.50 16.32 2.81
N LYS A 195 -0.94 17.58 3.01
CA LYS A 195 -1.70 18.28 1.96
C LYS A 195 -0.85 18.19 0.69
N SER A 196 -1.27 17.35 -0.24
CA SER A 196 -0.45 16.90 -1.37
C SER A 196 -0.34 18.02 -2.40
N GLU A 197 0.67 18.88 -2.24
CA GLU A 197 1.01 19.91 -3.23
C GLU A 197 1.37 19.27 -4.58
N ASP A 198 2.01 18.08 -4.55
CA ASP A 198 2.40 17.31 -5.74
C ASP A 198 1.21 16.75 -6.53
N LEU A 199 0.12 16.37 -5.84
CA LEU A 199 -1.09 15.88 -6.50
C LEU A 199 -1.93 17.05 -7.04
N GLN A 200 -1.98 18.19 -6.34
CA GLN A 200 -2.57 19.42 -6.90
C GLN A 200 -1.83 19.86 -8.17
N GLU A 201 -0.52 19.70 -8.23
CA GLU A 201 0.26 20.00 -9.44
C GLU A 201 -0.04 19.01 -10.57
N SER A 202 -0.21 17.71 -10.25
CA SER A 202 -0.59 16.68 -11.21
C SER A 202 -2.02 16.89 -11.75
N LEU A 203 -2.96 17.30 -10.89
CA LEU A 203 -4.33 17.63 -11.26
C LEU A 203 -4.39 18.91 -12.10
N ARG A 204 -3.56 19.93 -11.78
CA ARG A 204 -3.39 21.15 -12.60
C ARG A 204 -2.78 20.87 -13.97
N LYS A 205 -1.80 19.97 -14.05
CA LYS A 205 -1.20 19.53 -15.32
C LYS A 205 -2.21 18.76 -16.17
N LEU A 206 -2.99 17.86 -15.56
CA LEU A 206 -4.07 17.15 -16.24
C LEU A 206 -5.18 18.10 -16.72
N SER A 207 -5.61 19.06 -15.88
CA SER A 207 -6.62 20.06 -16.27
C SER A 207 -6.10 21.04 -17.34
N GLY A 208 -4.82 21.42 -17.27
CA GLY A 208 -4.17 22.29 -18.26
C GLY A 208 -4.02 21.61 -19.63
N ASN A 209 -3.65 20.34 -19.64
CA ASN A 209 -3.56 19.54 -20.87
C ASN A 209 -4.94 19.26 -21.49
N TYR A 210 -5.99 19.12 -20.69
CA TYR A 210 -7.36 19.00 -21.20
C TYR A 210 -7.85 20.30 -21.85
N SER A 211 -7.55 21.46 -21.24
CA SER A 211 -7.98 22.77 -21.74
C SER A 211 -7.29 23.17 -23.04
N THR A 212 -5.99 22.87 -23.18
CA THR A 212 -5.23 23.13 -24.41
C THR A 212 -5.63 22.21 -25.56
N ASN A 213 -6.06 20.98 -25.28
CA ASN A 213 -6.59 20.09 -26.32
C ASN A 213 -8.02 20.46 -26.76
N PHE A 214 -8.81 21.12 -25.90
CA PHE A 214 -10.15 21.61 -26.24
C PHE A 214 -10.15 22.92 -27.04
N GLU A 215 -9.07 23.70 -27.00
CA GLU A 215 -8.92 24.93 -27.79
C GLU A 215 -8.28 24.72 -29.18
N CYS A 216 -7.83 23.49 -29.48
CA CYS A 216 -7.16 23.13 -30.74
C CYS A 216 -7.91 22.07 -31.56
N SER A 217 -9.19 21.80 -31.27
CA SER A 217 -10.13 21.05 -32.11
C SER A 217 -11.33 21.92 -32.46
#